data_AF-A0A2E2MRD1-F1
#
_entry.id   AF-A0A2E2MRD1-F1
#
_cell.length_a   1.000
_cell.length_b   1.000
_cell.length_c   1.000
_cell.angle_alpha   90.00
_cell.angle_beta   90.00
_cell.angle_gamma   90.00
#
_symmetry.space_group_name_H-M   'P 1'
#
loop_
_entity.id
_entity.type
_entity.pdbx_description
1 polymer ?
#
loop_
_entity_poly.entity_id
_entity_poly.type
_entity_poly.pdbx_seq_one_letter_code
_entity_poly.pdbx_strand_id
1 'polypeptide(L)'
;SLLVVPLFVFFNSGVVLDEKAFSSSSEGVWLGIVLGLFLGKQVGIFGAVFLAVRSGLCRLPERVNWMQVFGVSILAGIGFTMSLFIATRAFPDPAVLSSAKLAVLSGSLLSAVIGVLVLQYATIGSGTITHD
;
A
#
# COMPACT_ATOMS: atom_id res chain seq x y z
N SER A 1 2.21 10.90 21.76
CA SER A 1 3.35 10.65 20.85
C SER A 1 3.12 9.41 20.00
N LEU A 2 2.81 9.57 18.70
CA LEU A 2 2.72 8.45 17.75
C LEU A 2 3.66 8.60 16.54
N LEU A 3 4.07 9.84 16.22
CA LEU A 3 5.05 10.14 15.16
C LEU A 3 6.43 9.51 15.36
N VAL A 4 6.83 9.18 16.60
CA VAL A 4 8.19 8.67 16.90
C VAL A 4 8.51 7.37 16.15
N VAL A 5 7.57 6.42 16.09
CA VAL A 5 7.84 5.09 15.49
C VAL A 5 8.01 5.16 13.96
N PRO A 6 7.11 5.77 13.17
CA PRO A 6 7.33 5.94 11.73
C PRO A 6 8.62 6.71 11.40
N LEU A 7 8.91 7.77 12.16
CA LEU A 7 10.03 8.67 11.92
C LEU A 7 11.37 8.01 12.29
N PHE A 8 11.41 7.20 13.35
CA PHE A 8 12.54 6.34 13.69
C PHE A 8 12.84 5.32 12.58
N VAL A 9 11.83 4.59 12.08
CA VAL A 9 12.05 3.61 11.02
C VAL A 9 12.41 4.29 9.69
N PHE A 10 11.87 5.48 9.39
CA PHE A 10 12.27 6.26 8.22
C PHE A 10 13.78 6.58 8.24
N PHE A 11 14.28 7.19 9.33
CA PHE A 11 15.72 7.46 9.46
C PHE A 11 16.57 6.17 9.50
N ASN A 12 16.13 5.14 10.22
CA ASN A 12 16.86 3.88 10.31
C ASN A 12 16.89 3.09 8.99
N SER A 13 15.89 3.28 8.12
CA SER A 13 15.84 2.62 6.80
C SER A 13 16.97 3.05 5.85
N GLY A 14 17.70 4.13 6.16
CA GLY A 14 18.89 4.54 5.41
C GLY A 14 18.57 4.86 3.95
N VAL A 15 17.53 5.66 3.74
CA VAL A 15 17.06 6.09 2.42
C VAL A 15 17.89 7.28 1.99
N VAL A 16 18.93 7.00 1.21
CA VAL A 16 19.77 8.03 0.60
C VAL A 16 19.07 8.52 -0.67
N LEU A 17 18.68 9.78 -0.69
CA LEU A 17 18.25 10.50 -1.90
C LEU A 17 19.50 10.86 -2.72
N ASP A 18 20.13 9.85 -3.32
CA ASP A 18 21.24 10.01 -4.26
C ASP A 18 20.67 10.17 -5.67
N GLU A 19 21.18 11.12 -6.47
CA GLU A 19 20.78 11.31 -7.87
C GLU A 19 21.01 10.03 -8.70
N LYS A 20 21.96 9.17 -8.28
CA LYS A 20 22.19 7.85 -8.88
C LYS A 20 21.03 6.86 -8.72
N ALA A 21 20.14 7.05 -7.74
CA ALA A 21 18.96 6.18 -7.54
C ALA A 21 17.93 6.31 -8.68
N PHE A 22 18.04 7.37 -9.49
CA PHE A 22 17.28 7.64 -10.71
C PHE A 22 18.09 7.39 -11.99
N SER A 23 19.27 6.76 -11.91
CA SER A 23 19.96 6.28 -13.12
C SER A 23 19.11 5.22 -13.83
N SER A 24 19.17 5.17 -15.17
CA SER A 24 18.20 4.44 -16.00
C SER A 24 18.12 2.93 -15.74
N SER A 25 19.14 2.32 -15.14
CA SER A 25 19.10 0.90 -14.71
C SER A 25 18.24 0.68 -13.46
N SER A 26 18.16 1.66 -12.55
CA SER A 26 17.37 1.62 -11.31
C SER A 26 15.93 2.12 -11.50
N GLU A 27 15.67 2.96 -12.50
CA GLU A 27 14.34 3.54 -12.77
C GLU A 27 13.26 2.48 -13.03
N GLY A 28 13.57 1.44 -13.82
CA GLY A 28 12.65 0.33 -14.06
C GLY A 28 12.35 -0.50 -12.80
N VAL A 29 13.31 -0.64 -11.89
CA VAL A 29 13.12 -1.33 -10.60
C VAL A 29 12.23 -0.52 -9.68
N TRP A 30 12.42 0.80 -9.62
CA TRP A 30 11.55 1.70 -8.85
C TRP A 30 10.10 1.59 -9.32
N LEU A 31 9.86 1.76 -10.63
CA LEU A 31 8.52 1.74 -11.20
C LEU A 31 7.84 0.38 -11.04
N GLY A 32 8.59 -0.71 -11.24
CA GLY A 32 8.11 -2.07 -11.03
C GLY A 32 7.72 -2.37 -9.58
N ILE A 33 8.49 -1.87 -8.59
CA ILE A 33 8.15 -2.04 -7.17
C ILE A 33 6.96 -1.16 -6.78
N VAL A 34 6.88 0.10 -7.22
CA VAL A 34 5.72 0.97 -6.93
C VAL A 34 4.45 0.36 -7.48
N LEU A 35 4.43 -0.03 -8.77
CA LEU A 35 3.26 -0.62 -9.41
C LEU A 35 2.94 -2.00 -8.85
N GLY A 36 3.94 -2.85 -8.59
CA GLY A 36 3.76 -4.17 -8.01
C GLY A 36 3.23 -4.13 -6.57
N LEU A 37 3.74 -3.22 -5.74
CA LEU A 37 3.27 -3.03 -4.37
C LEU A 37 1.85 -2.46 -4.34
N PHE A 38 1.57 -1.45 -5.16
CA PHE A 38 0.27 -0.79 -5.23
C PHE A 38 -0.77 -1.68 -5.93
N LEU A 39 -0.65 -1.89 -7.24
CA LEU A 39 -1.65 -2.64 -8.02
C LEU A 39 -1.73 -4.11 -7.59
N GLY A 40 -0.60 -4.74 -7.26
CA GLY A 40 -0.56 -6.15 -6.85
C GLY A 40 -1.31 -6.42 -5.53
N LYS A 41 -1.17 -5.55 -4.52
CA LYS A 41 -1.92 -5.68 -3.26
C LYS A 41 -3.40 -5.39 -3.45
N GLN A 42 -3.77 -4.33 -4.17
CA GLN A 42 -5.19 -4.02 -4.44
C GLN A 42 -5.88 -5.16 -5.19
N VAL A 43 -5.31 -5.61 -6.32
CA VAL A 43 -5.89 -6.70 -7.13
C VAL A 43 -5.91 -8.01 -6.35
N GLY A 44 -4.82 -8.34 -5.64
CA GLY A 44 -4.74 -9.58 -4.84
C GLY A 44 -5.78 -9.63 -3.71
N ILE A 45 -5.90 -8.55 -2.93
CA ILE A 45 -6.80 -8.51 -1.77
C ILE A 45 -8.25 -8.37 -2.21
N PHE A 46 -8.57 -7.43 -3.12
CA PHE A 46 -9.93 -7.27 -3.63
C PHE A 46 -10.39 -8.53 -4.40
N GLY A 47 -9.51 -9.12 -5.21
CA GLY A 47 -9.78 -10.38 -5.92
C GLY A 47 -10.01 -11.56 -4.97
N ALA A 48 -9.19 -11.71 -3.92
CA ALA A 48 -9.38 -12.76 -2.92
C ALA A 48 -10.70 -12.59 -2.15
N VAL A 49 -11.06 -11.37 -1.74
CA VAL A 49 -12.35 -11.10 -1.08
C VAL A 49 -13.52 -11.36 -2.02
N PHE A 50 -13.43 -10.91 -3.28
CA PHE A 50 -14.47 -11.15 -4.29
C PHE A 50 -14.67 -12.65 -4.56
N LEU A 51 -13.58 -13.41 -4.69
CA LEU A 51 -13.63 -14.86 -4.84
C LEU A 51 -14.22 -15.56 -3.62
N ALA A 52 -13.83 -15.16 -2.39
CA ALA A 52 -14.35 -15.73 -1.15
C ALA A 52 -15.86 -15.46 -0.95
N VAL A 53 -16.34 -14.28 -1.36
CA VAL A 53 -17.78 -13.95 -1.35
C VAL A 53 -18.52 -14.71 -2.44
N ARG A 54 -17.96 -14.80 -3.66
CA ARG A 54 -18.61 -15.47 -4.80
C ARG A 54 -18.64 -17.00 -4.68
N SER A 55 -17.68 -17.60 -3.97
CA SER A 55 -17.68 -19.03 -3.62
C SER A 55 -18.54 -19.37 -2.39
N GLY A 56 -19.07 -18.37 -1.69
CA GLY A 56 -19.90 -18.54 -0.49
C GLY A 56 -19.10 -18.88 0.78
N LEU A 57 -17.76 -18.84 0.75
CA LEU A 57 -16.90 -19.05 1.92
C LEU A 57 -17.07 -17.94 2.97
N CYS A 58 -17.33 -16.71 2.53
CA CYS A 58 -17.60 -15.56 3.38
C CYS A 58 -18.85 -14.79 2.92
N ARG A 59 -19.49 -14.06 3.84
CA ARG A 59 -20.53 -13.07 3.50
C ARG A 59 -20.07 -11.68 3.93
N LEU A 60 -20.47 -10.67 3.16
CA LEU A 60 -20.25 -9.28 3.53
C LEU A 60 -21.18 -8.90 4.70
N PRO A 61 -20.70 -8.22 5.76
CA PRO A 61 -21.57 -7.76 6.84
C PRO A 61 -22.61 -6.75 6.34
N GLU A 62 -23.80 -6.72 6.97
CA GLU A 62 -24.96 -5.93 6.53
C GLU A 62 -24.72 -4.41 6.44
N ARG A 63 -23.66 -3.90 7.08
CA ARG A 63 -23.28 -2.48 7.07
C ARG A 63 -22.00 -2.17 6.27
N VAL A 64 -21.47 -3.15 5.53
CA VAL A 64 -20.24 -2.98 4.73
C VAL A 64 -20.59 -2.91 3.24
N ASN A 65 -20.11 -1.86 2.58
CA ASN A 65 -20.30 -1.67 1.14
C ASN A 65 -19.02 -2.05 0.37
N TRP A 66 -19.14 -2.48 -0.89
CA TRP A 66 -18.00 -2.83 -1.76
C TRP A 66 -16.97 -1.70 -1.90
N MET A 67 -17.42 -0.44 -1.80
CA MET A 67 -16.54 0.73 -1.82
C MET A 67 -15.66 0.85 -0.55
N GLN A 68 -16.16 0.39 0.60
CA GLN A 68 -15.35 0.25 1.82
C GLN A 68 -14.38 -0.92 1.72
N VAL A 69 -14.80 -2.06 1.16
CA VAL A 69 -13.91 -3.21 0.88
C VAL A 69 -12.74 -2.78 -0.01
N PHE A 70 -13.03 -2.02 -1.06
CA PHE A 70 -12.02 -1.46 -1.96
C PHE A 70 -11.08 -0.48 -1.22
N GLY A 71 -11.62 0.45 -0.43
CA GLY A 71 -10.82 1.36 0.40
C GLY A 71 -9.89 0.64 1.39
N VAL A 72 -10.39 -0.41 2.06
CA VAL A 72 -9.57 -1.26 2.95
C VAL A 72 -8.51 -2.03 2.15
N SER A 73 -8.82 -2.52 0.94
CA SER A 73 -7.83 -3.20 0.09
C SER A 73 -6.66 -2.27 -0.29
N ILE A 74 -6.94 -0.98 -0.51
CA ILE A 74 -5.91 0.04 -0.77
C ILE A 74 -5.10 0.35 0.49
N LEU A 75 -5.73 0.45 1.68
CA LEU A 75 -4.96 0.62 2.93
C LEU A 75 -4.06 -0.59 3.24
N ALA A 76 -4.49 -1.80 2.92
CA ALA A 76 -3.64 -2.99 3.01
C ALA A 76 -2.47 -2.99 1.99
N GLY A 77 -2.48 -2.03 1.05
CA GLY A 77 -1.36 -1.57 0.22
C GLY A 77 -0.10 -1.14 1.00
N ILE A 78 -0.26 -0.68 2.25
CA ILE A 78 0.84 -0.17 3.09
C ILE A 78 1.79 -1.31 3.49
N GLY A 79 2.84 -1.51 2.70
CA GLY A 79 3.81 -2.61 2.86
C GLY A 79 5.05 -2.26 3.69
N PHE A 80 5.35 -0.97 3.85
CA PHE A 80 6.52 -0.36 4.51
C PHE A 80 7.51 -1.35 5.15
N THR A 81 7.31 -1.75 6.42
CA THR A 81 8.29 -2.52 7.18
C THR A 81 8.64 -3.86 6.54
N MET A 82 7.64 -4.68 6.18
CA MET A 82 7.89 -6.00 5.58
C MET A 82 8.46 -5.90 4.17
N SER A 83 8.03 -4.90 3.39
CA SER A 83 8.54 -4.67 2.04
C SER A 83 9.99 -4.15 2.05
N LEU A 84 10.41 -3.38 3.06
CA LEU A 84 11.81 -3.01 3.27
C LEU A 84 12.68 -4.23 3.65
N PHE A 85 12.15 -5.15 4.48
CA PHE A 85 12.84 -6.42 4.77
C PHE A 85 12.99 -7.30 3.52
N ILE A 86 11.97 -7.36 2.66
CA ILE A 86 12.06 -8.09 1.39
C ILE A 86 13.07 -7.41 0.45
N ALA A 87 13.04 -6.08 0.31
CA ALA A 87 13.97 -5.34 -0.54
C ALA A 87 15.44 -5.56 -0.13
N THR A 88 15.75 -5.49 1.17
CA THR A 88 17.11 -5.72 1.70
C THR A 88 17.62 -7.16 1.54
N ARG A 89 16.74 -8.12 1.22
CA ARG A 89 17.12 -9.50 0.87
C ARG A 89 17.11 -9.77 -0.64
N ALA A 90 16.26 -9.07 -1.40
CA ALA A 90 16.14 -9.25 -2.84
C ALA A 90 17.23 -8.52 -3.64
N PHE A 91 17.69 -7.37 -3.16
CA PHE A 91 18.67 -6.53 -3.87
C PHE A 91 20.00 -6.45 -3.09
N PRO A 92 21.02 -7.23 -3.49
CA PRO A 92 22.36 -7.15 -2.90
C PRO A 92 23.15 -5.92 -3.36
N ASP A 93 22.77 -5.32 -4.51
CA ASP A 93 23.38 -4.09 -5.02
C ASP A 93 22.90 -2.85 -4.22
N PRO A 94 23.80 -2.05 -3.63
CA PRO A 94 23.41 -0.88 -2.82
C PRO A 94 22.64 0.22 -3.57
N ALA A 95 22.92 0.43 -4.87
CA ALA A 95 22.29 1.47 -5.68
C ALA A 95 20.88 1.06 -6.12
N VAL A 96 20.68 -0.23 -6.41
CA VAL A 96 19.33 -0.77 -6.64
C VAL A 96 18.52 -0.81 -5.34
N LEU A 97 19.16 -1.13 -4.21
CA LEU A 97 18.53 -1.18 -2.90
C LEU A 97 18.01 0.20 -2.43
N SER A 98 18.74 1.30 -2.64
CA SER A 98 18.26 2.64 -2.29
C SER A 98 16.99 3.01 -3.08
N SER A 99 16.99 2.72 -4.39
CA SER A 99 15.84 2.91 -5.27
C SER A 99 14.65 2.03 -4.86
N ALA A 100 14.88 0.77 -4.49
CA ALA A 100 13.85 -0.14 -3.98
C ALA A 100 13.21 0.35 -2.66
N LYS A 101 14.01 0.90 -1.73
CA LYS A 101 13.50 1.49 -0.48
C LYS A 101 12.63 2.73 -0.77
N LEU A 102 13.04 3.58 -1.70
CA LEU A 102 12.25 4.73 -2.16
C LEU A 102 10.92 4.31 -2.78
N ALA A 103 10.90 3.24 -3.59
CA ALA A 103 9.69 2.69 -4.19
C ALA A 103 8.71 2.13 -3.14
N VAL A 104 9.21 1.42 -2.13
CA VAL A 104 8.39 0.93 -1.02
C VAL A 104 7.78 2.08 -0.21
N LEU A 105 8.55 3.15 0.02
CA LEU A 105 8.07 4.36 0.69
C LEU A 105 6.99 5.08 -0.12
N SER A 106 7.24 5.39 -1.39
CA SER A 106 6.30 6.11 -2.25
C SER A 106 5.02 5.31 -2.48
N GLY A 107 5.12 4.01 -2.75
CA GLY A 107 3.97 3.11 -2.88
C GLY A 107 3.14 2.98 -1.59
N SER A 108 3.79 2.92 -0.42
CA SER A 108 3.09 2.88 0.88
C SER A 108 2.40 4.20 1.19
N LEU A 109 3.03 5.35 0.90
CA LEU A 109 2.45 6.67 1.09
C LEU A 109 1.26 6.90 0.15
N LEU A 110 1.39 6.51 -1.13
CA LEU A 110 0.31 6.58 -2.12
C LEU A 110 -0.89 5.72 -1.70
N SER A 111 -0.63 4.50 -1.20
CA SER A 111 -1.65 3.61 -0.63
C SER A 111 -2.36 4.24 0.58
N ALA A 112 -1.61 4.87 1.49
CA ALA A 112 -2.20 5.55 2.64
C ALA A 112 -3.09 6.73 2.23
N VAL A 113 -2.62 7.61 1.34
CA VAL A 113 -3.36 8.79 0.88
C VAL A 113 -4.63 8.37 0.12
N ILE A 114 -4.51 7.50 -0.89
CA ILE A 114 -5.65 7.08 -1.70
C ILE A 114 -6.64 6.25 -0.88
N GLY A 115 -6.16 5.33 -0.04
CA GLY A 115 -7.03 4.50 0.79
C GLY A 115 -7.83 5.31 1.82
N VAL A 116 -7.21 6.30 2.46
CA VAL A 116 -7.90 7.24 3.35
C VAL A 116 -8.95 8.08 2.59
N LEU A 117 -8.61 8.62 1.42
CA LEU A 117 -9.56 9.39 0.60
C LEU A 117 -10.77 8.54 0.20
N VAL A 118 -10.54 7.34 -0.37
CA VAL A 118 -11.61 6.42 -0.78
C VAL A 118 -12.51 6.04 0.41
N LEU A 119 -11.93 5.80 1.59
CA LEU A 119 -12.71 5.48 2.80
C LEU A 119 -13.51 6.66 3.33
N GLN A 120 -13.01 7.90 3.24
CA GLN A 120 -13.80 9.09 3.58
C GLN A 120 -15.02 9.20 2.66
N TYR A 121 -14.85 9.09 1.34
CA TYR A 121 -15.99 9.09 0.40
C TYR A 121 -16.97 7.93 0.64
N ALA A 122 -16.48 6.72 0.91
CA ALA A 122 -17.33 5.56 1.19
C ALA A 122 -18.08 5.67 2.54
N THR A 123 -17.51 6.36 3.52
CA THR A 123 -18.15 6.58 4.84
C THR A 123 -19.23 7.67 4.74
N ILE A 124 -18.95 8.78 4.05
CA ILE A 124 -19.91 9.88 3.85
C ILE A 124 -21.18 9.40 3.14
N GLY A 125 -21.05 8.55 2.12
CA GLY A 125 -22.21 7.96 1.42
C GLY A 125 -23.02 6.94 2.24
N SER A 126 -22.56 6.54 3.43
CA SER A 126 -23.25 5.57 4.30
C SER A 126 -24.15 6.23 5.36
N GLY A 127 -24.19 7.57 5.41
CA GLY A 127 -24.91 8.34 6.46
C GLY A 127 -26.38 8.62 6.21
N THR A 128 -26.96 8.18 5.09
CA THR A 128 -28.33 8.54 4.67
C THR A 128 -29.21 7.33 4.36
N ILE A 129 -29.53 6.54 5.38
CA ILE A 129 -30.74 5.69 5.41
C ILE A 129 -31.43 5.91 6.76
N THR A 130 -32.34 6.88 6.75
CA THR A 130 -33.54 7.04 7.60
C THR A 130 -33.63 6.21 8.89
N HIS A 131 -33.52 6.88 10.03
CA HIS A 131 -34.34 6.56 11.20
C HIS A 131 -35.59 7.47 11.17
N ASP A 132 -36.67 6.93 10.62
CA ASP A 132 -38.06 7.25 11.01
C ASP A 132 -38.58 6.02 11.79
#